data_AF-A0A3D2TLR3-F1
#
_entry.id   AF-A0A3D2TLR3-F1
#
_cell.length_a   1.000
_cell.length_b   1.000
_cell.length_c   1.000
_cell.angle_alpha   90.00
_cell.angle_beta   90.00
_cell.angle_gamma   90.00
#
_symmetry.space_group_name_H-M   'P 1'
#
loop_
_entity.id
_entity.type
_entity.pdbx_description
1 polymer ?
#
loop_
_entity_poly.entity_id
_entity_poly.type
_entity_poly.pdbx_seq_one_letter_code
_entity_poly.pdbx_strand_id
1 'polypeptide(L)'
;MLRMALHWQILCTMLLGAALGLTLNAVGSRQPEGQSTEHPGGAVQRVGMSRAVQVTAGTLWSLDTPERILIQFEPQGDSPRRIVVGDHRLIEQLLNDEGEPWPGDAGPDVRREVVPTLKQLEAADLQAYALFQAHGRSWARCLGDWSKLLGDLFLRLLKMISIPLIITSLLSGVTGLGHANRLGKMFGRTILYYLVTSLLAITVGLILVNIINPGLGGGVEEIAQANAVGKGLAVVLFEQLQNMIPPNPFGAVAGGNFLSIIAFSLMFGICTILVGGVAAQRIHELVDATFQVMMKLTLLIIRLAPVGVFFLMLSVTATQGAGIFRTLGWYMLTVTCALAVHALIVLP
;
A
#
# COMPACT_ATOMS: atom_id res chain seq x y z
N MET A 1 25.20 26.18 -9.24
CA MET A 1 23.98 25.53 -8.75
C MET A 1 24.37 24.22 -8.08
N LEU A 2 24.31 24.12 -6.75
CA LEU A 2 24.66 22.89 -6.01
C LEU A 2 23.71 21.76 -6.44
N ARG A 3 24.23 20.72 -7.11
CA ARG A 3 23.48 19.47 -7.28
C ARG A 3 23.45 18.77 -5.93
N MET A 4 22.37 18.93 -5.18
CA MET A 4 22.08 18.14 -3.99
C MET A 4 22.14 16.65 -4.30
N ALA A 5 22.67 15.86 -3.37
CA ALA A 5 22.68 14.41 -3.49
C ALA A 5 21.26 13.85 -3.56
N LEU A 6 21.07 12.75 -4.29
CA LEU A 6 19.73 12.21 -4.59
C LEU A 6 18.94 11.84 -3.32
N HIS A 7 19.60 11.29 -2.31
CA HIS A 7 18.93 10.95 -1.04
C HIS A 7 18.34 12.19 -0.35
N TRP A 8 19.02 13.33 -0.43
CA TRP A 8 18.51 14.59 0.13
C TRP A 8 17.35 15.16 -0.69
N GLN A 9 17.39 14.99 -2.02
CA GLN A 9 16.27 15.35 -2.89
C GLN A 9 15.02 14.54 -2.52
N ILE A 10 15.15 13.23 -2.34
CA ILE A 10 14.04 12.35 -1.92
C ILE A 10 13.49 12.78 -0.56
N LEU A 11 14.36 13.05 0.42
CA LEU A 11 13.93 13.49 1.75
C LEU A 11 13.17 14.82 1.69
N CYS A 12 13.70 15.81 0.97
CA CYS A 12 13.05 17.11 0.83
C CYS A 12 11.70 17.01 0.13
N THR A 13 11.59 16.26 -0.97
CA THR A 13 10.32 16.12 -1.69
C THR A 13 9.30 15.29 -0.90
N MET A 14 9.76 14.31 -0.12
CA MET A 14 8.92 13.56 0.81
C MET A 14 8.30 14.48 1.87
N LEU A 15 9.13 15.29 2.53
CA LEU A 15 8.68 16.25 3.55
C LEU A 15 7.77 17.34 2.97
N LEU A 16 8.11 17.84 1.77
CA LEU A 16 7.30 18.82 1.04
C LEU A 16 5.91 18.25 0.70
N GLY A 17 5.86 17.03 0.17
CA GLY A 17 4.61 16.35 -0.19
C GLY A 17 3.74 16.10 1.04
N ALA A 18 4.35 15.66 2.14
CA ALA A 18 3.66 15.45 3.40
C ALA A 18 3.11 16.77 3.99
N ALA A 19 3.92 17.82 4.05
CA ALA A 19 3.50 19.12 4.55
C ALA A 19 2.37 19.70 3.69
N LEU A 20 2.51 19.65 2.36
CA LEU A 20 1.47 20.12 1.44
C LEU A 20 0.18 19.33 1.63
N GLY A 21 0.23 18.01 1.70
CA GLY A 21 -0.98 17.22 1.90
C GLY A 21 -1.64 17.45 3.26
N LEU A 22 -0.87 17.66 4.32
CA LEU A 22 -1.41 18.08 5.62
C LEU A 22 -2.09 19.45 5.56
N THR A 23 -1.49 20.43 4.87
CA THR A 23 -2.11 21.75 4.71
C THR A 23 -3.39 21.68 3.87
N LEU A 24 -3.38 20.88 2.80
CA LEU A 24 -4.57 20.64 1.99
C LEU A 24 -5.64 19.93 2.80
N ASN A 25 -5.26 18.99 3.65
CA ASN A 25 -6.20 18.29 4.52
C ASN A 25 -6.84 19.24 5.54
N ALA A 26 -6.04 20.07 6.20
CA ALA A 26 -6.49 21.05 7.18
C ALA A 26 -7.36 22.17 6.58
N VAL A 27 -7.09 22.58 5.34
CA VAL A 27 -7.83 23.66 4.64
C VAL A 27 -8.97 23.12 3.78
N GLY A 28 -8.87 21.87 3.34
CA GLY A 28 -9.75 21.23 2.37
C GLY A 28 -10.99 20.58 2.97
N SER A 29 -11.09 20.50 4.30
CA SER A 29 -12.33 20.15 5.01
C SER A 29 -13.35 21.29 4.86
N ARG A 30 -13.94 21.42 3.66
CA ARG A 30 -15.06 22.32 3.39
C ARG A 30 -16.35 21.53 3.39
N GLN A 31 -17.07 21.60 4.50
CA GLN A 31 -18.41 22.21 4.56
C GLN A 31 -18.72 22.48 6.04
N PRO A 32 -18.31 23.63 6.61
CA PRO A 32 -18.84 24.06 7.91
C PRO A 32 -20.35 24.31 7.76
N GLU A 33 -21.09 23.71 8.69
CA GLU A 33 -22.52 23.86 9.01
C GLU A 33 -23.47 24.44 7.93
N GLY A 34 -24.41 23.61 7.46
CA GLY A 34 -25.71 24.07 6.97
C GLY A 34 -25.88 24.43 5.48
N GLN A 35 -24.85 24.32 4.64
CA GLN A 35 -24.99 24.55 3.19
C GLN A 35 -25.16 23.24 2.41
N SER A 36 -26.42 22.83 2.21
CA SER A 36 -26.75 21.75 1.28
C SER A 36 -26.64 22.23 -0.17
N THR A 37 -26.03 21.43 -1.03
CA THR A 37 -26.01 21.69 -2.48
C THR A 37 -27.25 21.08 -3.13
N GLU A 38 -28.07 21.92 -3.76
CA GLU A 38 -29.11 21.46 -4.67
C GLU A 38 -28.49 20.86 -5.92
N HIS A 39 -29.00 19.72 -6.35
CA HIS A 39 -28.56 19.07 -7.58
C HIS A 39 -29.77 18.70 -8.44
N PRO A 40 -29.72 18.98 -9.76
CA PRO A 40 -30.76 18.55 -10.68
C PRO A 40 -30.69 17.02 -10.86
N GLY A 41 -31.86 16.41 -11.08
CA GLY A 41 -31.94 14.99 -11.43
C GLY A 41 -31.31 14.72 -12.81
N GLY A 42 -30.67 13.57 -12.96
CA GLY A 42 -30.05 13.18 -14.23
C GLY A 42 -29.02 12.05 -14.12
N ALA A 43 -28.40 11.72 -15.25
CA ALA A 43 -27.34 10.72 -15.31
C ALA A 43 -26.01 11.30 -14.85
N VAL A 44 -25.46 10.75 -13.77
CA VAL A 44 -24.13 11.12 -13.25
C VAL A 44 -23.14 10.01 -13.57
N GLN A 45 -22.03 10.37 -14.22
CA GLN A 45 -20.89 9.48 -14.44
C GLN A 45 -19.59 10.27 -14.24
N ARG A 46 -18.83 9.93 -13.19
CA ARG A 46 -17.52 10.53 -12.89
C ARG A 46 -16.41 9.50 -12.99
N VAL A 47 -15.17 9.98 -13.06
CA VAL A 47 -13.96 9.16 -13.04
C VAL A 47 -13.94 8.29 -11.78
N GLY A 48 -13.92 6.97 -11.97
CA GLY A 48 -13.96 5.98 -10.87
C GLY A 48 -15.31 5.27 -10.68
N MET A 49 -16.35 5.62 -11.45
CA MET A 49 -17.63 4.87 -11.47
C MET A 49 -17.63 3.79 -12.54
N SER A 50 -18.21 2.63 -12.20
CA SER A 50 -18.38 1.50 -13.10
C SER A 50 -19.42 1.74 -14.21
N ARG A 51 -20.45 2.57 -13.95
CA ARG A 51 -21.51 2.93 -14.91
C ARG A 51 -22.13 4.29 -14.57
N ALA A 52 -22.83 4.89 -15.53
CA ALA A 52 -23.66 6.06 -15.27
C ALA A 52 -24.84 5.67 -14.36
N VAL A 53 -25.09 6.47 -13.33
CA VAL A 53 -26.18 6.26 -12.37
C VAL A 53 -27.21 7.37 -12.54
N GLN A 54 -28.49 6.99 -12.61
CA GLN A 54 -29.59 7.96 -12.61
C GLN A 54 -29.85 8.42 -11.18
N VAL A 55 -29.78 9.73 -10.99
CA VAL A 55 -29.92 10.36 -9.67
C VAL A 55 -31.18 11.23 -9.67
N THR A 56 -31.96 11.14 -8.60
CA THR A 56 -33.14 11.98 -8.37
C THR A 56 -32.72 13.39 -7.96
N ALA A 57 -33.47 14.41 -8.36
CA ALA A 57 -33.23 15.76 -7.87
C ALA A 57 -33.39 15.83 -6.34
N GLY A 58 -32.61 16.66 -5.67
CA GLY A 58 -32.65 16.76 -4.22
C GLY A 58 -31.58 17.68 -3.65
N THR A 59 -31.39 17.60 -2.34
CA THR A 59 -30.30 18.27 -1.64
C THR A 59 -29.26 17.26 -1.17
N LEU A 60 -27.99 17.63 -1.27
CA LEU A 60 -26.87 16.86 -0.75
C LEU A 60 -26.08 17.73 0.21
N TRP A 61 -25.86 17.21 1.41
CA TRP A 61 -24.87 17.74 2.33
C TRP A 61 -23.82 16.66 2.60
N SER A 62 -22.55 17.04 2.65
CA SER A 62 -21.50 16.08 2.95
C SER A 62 -20.35 16.71 3.72
N LEU A 63 -19.93 16.04 4.79
CA LEU A 63 -18.71 16.38 5.50
C LEU A 63 -17.63 15.35 5.19
N ASP A 64 -16.62 15.79 4.45
CA ASP A 64 -15.48 14.97 4.08
C ASP A 64 -14.30 15.21 5.04
N THR A 65 -14.09 14.26 5.98
CA THR A 65 -12.89 14.21 6.82
C THR A 65 -12.08 12.93 6.61
N PRO A 66 -10.80 12.88 7.03
CA PRO A 66 -9.98 11.67 6.99
C PRO A 66 -10.51 10.51 7.82
N GLU A 67 -11.14 10.82 8.96
CA GLU A 67 -11.59 9.83 9.92
C GLU A 67 -12.93 9.23 9.51
N ARG A 68 -13.83 10.06 8.95
CA ARG A 68 -15.16 9.66 8.51
C ARG A 68 -15.73 10.60 7.46
N ILE A 69 -16.66 10.11 6.67
CA ILE A 69 -17.42 10.88 5.69
C ILE A 69 -18.88 10.83 6.09
N LEU A 70 -19.49 11.99 6.31
CA LEU A 70 -20.92 12.10 6.56
C LEU A 70 -21.59 12.51 5.26
N ILE A 71 -22.65 11.82 4.88
CA ILE A 71 -23.43 12.11 3.68
C ILE A 71 -24.90 12.17 4.11
N GLN A 72 -25.52 13.33 3.94
CA GLN A 72 -26.97 13.48 4.05
C GLN A 72 -27.54 13.75 2.67
N PHE A 73 -28.44 12.88 2.25
CA PHE A 73 -29.13 12.97 0.97
C PHE A 73 -30.63 13.10 1.21
N GLU A 74 -31.23 14.14 0.64
CA GLU A 74 -32.67 14.38 0.69
C GLU A 74 -33.23 14.37 -0.73
N PRO A 75 -33.67 13.21 -1.23
CA PRO A 75 -34.31 13.08 -2.53
C PRO A 75 -35.66 13.78 -2.53
N GLN A 76 -36.01 14.42 -3.66
CA GLN A 76 -37.33 15.01 -3.85
C GLN A 76 -38.42 13.92 -3.84
N GLY A 77 -39.16 13.82 -2.73
CA GLY A 77 -40.30 12.91 -2.56
C GLY A 77 -40.03 11.58 -1.84
N ASP A 78 -38.86 11.38 -1.22
CA ASP A 78 -38.56 10.23 -0.34
C ASP A 78 -37.91 10.73 0.97
N SER A 79 -37.94 9.91 2.03
CA SER A 79 -37.42 10.29 3.35
C SER A 79 -35.92 10.57 3.29
N PRO A 80 -35.40 11.57 4.03
CA PRO A 80 -33.98 11.88 4.06
C PRO A 80 -33.17 10.69 4.59
N ARG A 81 -31.95 10.53 4.05
CA ARG A 81 -31.03 9.44 4.38
C ARG A 81 -29.72 10.02 4.89
N ARG A 82 -29.23 9.46 6.01
CA ARG A 82 -27.93 9.79 6.60
C ARG A 82 -27.03 8.56 6.51
N ILE A 83 -25.89 8.75 5.87
CA ILE A 83 -24.91 7.69 5.66
C ILE A 83 -23.59 8.13 6.27
N VAL A 84 -23.04 7.29 7.13
CA VAL A 84 -21.70 7.46 7.70
C VAL A 84 -20.76 6.47 7.04
N VAL A 85 -19.70 6.97 6.41
CA VAL A 85 -18.61 6.15 5.91
C VAL A 85 -17.42 6.24 6.87
N GLY A 86 -17.11 5.17 7.60
CA GLY A 86 -16.08 5.18 8.64
C GLY A 86 -16.07 3.92 9.50
N ASP A 87 -15.30 3.95 10.60
CA ASP A 87 -15.15 2.80 11.50
C ASP A 87 -16.50 2.37 12.11
N HIS A 88 -16.75 1.05 12.13
CA HIS A 88 -17.94 0.44 12.71
C HIS A 88 -18.06 0.70 14.23
N ARG A 89 -16.98 1.00 14.94
CA ARG A 89 -17.03 1.37 16.37
C ARG A 89 -17.76 2.69 16.63
N LEU A 90 -17.92 3.55 15.63
CA LEU A 90 -18.75 4.75 15.71
C LEU A 90 -20.26 4.47 15.51
N ILE A 91 -20.67 3.23 15.20
CA ILE A 91 -22.07 2.89 14.91
C ILE A 91 -23.03 3.32 16.03
N GLU A 92 -22.74 2.99 17.30
CA GLU A 92 -23.68 3.24 18.41
C GLU A 92 -23.74 4.71 18.84
N GLN A 93 -22.62 5.43 18.79
CA GLN A 93 -22.57 6.86 19.15
C GLN A 93 -23.20 7.74 18.06
N LEU A 94 -23.09 7.34 16.78
CA LEU A 94 -23.56 8.15 15.66
C LEU A 94 -24.98 7.84 15.19
N LEU A 95 -25.51 6.64 15.46
CA LEU A 95 -26.91 6.31 15.18
C LEU A 95 -27.91 7.21 15.92
N ASN A 96 -27.51 7.77 17.07
CA ASN A 96 -28.33 8.69 17.86
C ASN A 96 -28.13 10.17 17.49
N ASP A 97 -27.34 10.47 16.45
CA ASP A 97 -26.96 11.83 16.03
C ASP A 97 -26.26 12.68 17.13
N GLU A 98 -25.83 12.07 18.24
CA GLU A 98 -25.18 12.79 19.34
C GLU A 98 -23.75 13.23 18.95
N GLY A 99 -23.56 14.55 18.85
CA GLY A 99 -22.23 15.17 18.66
C GLY A 99 -21.76 15.32 17.21
N GLU A 100 -22.54 14.93 16.20
CA GLU A 100 -22.21 15.16 14.79
C GLU A 100 -22.89 16.41 14.22
N PRO A 101 -22.23 17.16 13.32
CA PRO A 101 -22.73 18.43 12.80
C PRO A 101 -23.73 18.23 11.65
N TRP A 102 -24.73 17.37 11.83
CA TRP A 102 -25.75 17.14 10.81
C TRP A 102 -26.59 18.42 10.56
N PRO A 103 -26.95 18.72 9.30
CA PRO A 103 -27.85 19.83 9.02
C PRO A 103 -29.28 19.48 9.42
N GLY A 104 -29.82 20.26 10.37
CA GLY A 104 -31.21 20.20 10.82
C GLY A 104 -31.55 19.00 11.70
N ASP A 105 -32.68 19.11 12.40
CA ASP A 105 -33.25 18.01 13.18
C ASP A 105 -33.90 17.02 12.20
N ALA A 106 -33.20 15.92 11.95
CA ALA A 106 -33.76 14.76 11.28
C ALA A 106 -34.93 14.25 12.12
N GLY A 107 -36.17 14.43 11.65
CA GLY A 107 -37.34 13.87 12.29
C GLY A 107 -37.23 12.34 12.52
N PRO A 108 -38.21 11.71 13.18
CA PRO A 108 -38.10 10.31 13.60
C PRO A 108 -37.93 9.27 12.48
N ASP A 109 -38.16 9.63 11.20
CA ASP A 109 -38.22 8.71 10.05
C ASP A 109 -36.97 8.74 9.14
N VAL A 110 -35.82 9.20 9.65
CA VAL A 110 -34.57 9.27 8.86
C VAL A 110 -33.86 7.92 8.81
N ARG A 111 -33.64 7.41 7.59
CA ARG A 111 -32.87 6.17 7.38
C ARG A 111 -31.38 6.42 7.63
N ARG A 112 -30.80 5.66 8.56
CA ARG A 112 -29.40 5.75 8.97
C ARG A 112 -28.65 4.50 8.56
N GLU A 113 -27.54 4.66 7.84
CA GLU A 113 -26.70 3.55 7.37
C GLU A 113 -25.23 3.84 7.69
N VAL A 114 -24.49 2.80 8.11
CA VAL A 114 -23.06 2.90 8.35
C VAL A 114 -22.33 1.91 7.45
N VAL A 115 -21.38 2.43 6.69
CA VAL A 115 -20.61 1.66 5.71
C VAL A 115 -19.12 1.84 6.00
N PRO A 116 -18.30 0.79 6.06
CA PRO A 116 -16.91 0.94 6.49
C PRO A 116 -15.99 1.59 5.45
N THR A 117 -16.33 1.52 4.17
CA THR A 117 -15.50 2.11 3.10
C THR A 117 -16.32 2.67 1.94
N LEU A 118 -15.77 3.64 1.22
CA LEU A 118 -16.38 4.19 -0.01
C LEU A 118 -16.66 3.13 -1.09
N LYS A 119 -15.85 2.06 -1.15
CA LYS A 119 -16.09 0.95 -2.08
C LYS A 119 -17.33 0.14 -1.70
N GLN A 120 -17.57 -0.04 -0.41
CA GLN A 120 -18.79 -0.70 0.05
C GLN A 120 -20.00 0.23 -0.10
N LEU A 121 -19.81 1.55 -0.04
CA LEU A 121 -20.86 2.51 -0.35
C LEU A 121 -21.29 2.41 -1.82
N GLU A 122 -20.35 2.27 -2.75
CA GLU A 122 -20.67 2.01 -4.17
C GLU A 122 -21.54 0.75 -4.35
N ALA A 123 -21.33 -0.28 -3.52
CA ALA A 123 -22.12 -1.51 -3.58
C ALA A 123 -23.49 -1.40 -2.90
N ALA A 124 -23.58 -0.63 -1.80
CA ALA A 124 -24.79 -0.48 -0.99
C ALA A 124 -25.76 0.57 -1.57
N ASP A 125 -25.26 1.78 -1.86
CA ASP A 125 -26.05 2.88 -2.42
C ASP A 125 -25.26 3.61 -3.53
N LEU A 126 -25.52 3.19 -4.77
CA LEU A 126 -24.96 3.78 -5.97
C LEU A 126 -25.32 5.27 -6.15
N GLN A 127 -26.49 5.71 -5.69
CA GLN A 127 -26.93 7.10 -5.85
C GLN A 127 -26.19 8.02 -4.87
N ALA A 128 -26.12 7.62 -3.60
CA ALA A 128 -25.36 8.36 -2.59
C ALA A 128 -23.87 8.43 -2.95
N TYR A 129 -23.28 7.33 -3.41
CA TYR A 129 -21.91 7.31 -3.93
C TYR A 129 -21.74 8.25 -5.13
N ALA A 130 -22.69 8.24 -6.07
CA ALA A 130 -22.62 9.06 -7.27
C ALA A 130 -22.66 10.57 -6.97
N LEU A 131 -23.54 10.95 -6.05
CA LEU A 131 -23.67 12.32 -5.58
C LEU A 131 -22.47 12.80 -4.81
N PHE A 132 -21.97 11.96 -3.90
CA PHE A 132 -20.76 12.25 -3.14
C PHE A 132 -19.55 12.47 -4.08
N GLN A 133 -19.37 11.61 -5.08
CA GLN A 133 -18.30 11.75 -6.07
C GLN A 133 -18.42 13.01 -6.93
N ALA A 134 -19.65 13.47 -7.21
CA ALA A 134 -19.89 14.62 -8.07
C ALA A 134 -19.81 15.97 -7.34
N HIS A 135 -20.29 16.03 -6.09
CA HIS A 135 -20.50 17.28 -5.35
C HIS A 135 -19.95 17.28 -3.92
N GLY A 136 -19.72 16.11 -3.31
CA GLY A 136 -19.36 15.99 -1.89
C GLY A 136 -17.87 15.81 -1.57
N ARG A 137 -16.99 15.75 -2.57
CA ARG A 137 -15.56 15.53 -2.35
C ARG A 137 -14.82 16.81 -1.95
N SER A 138 -14.01 16.70 -0.90
CA SER A 138 -13.05 17.75 -0.53
C SER A 138 -12.00 17.99 -1.63
N TRP A 139 -11.48 19.21 -1.68
CA TRP A 139 -10.34 19.55 -2.56
C TRP A 139 -9.10 18.73 -2.20
N ALA A 140 -8.92 18.42 -0.90
CA ALA A 140 -7.85 17.56 -0.42
C ALA A 140 -7.94 16.15 -1.02
N ARG A 141 -9.12 15.52 -0.98
CA ARG A 141 -9.32 14.19 -1.57
C ARG A 141 -9.22 14.21 -3.09
N CYS A 142 -9.73 15.24 -3.75
CA CYS A 142 -9.60 15.38 -5.20
C CYS A 142 -8.12 15.41 -5.63
N LEU A 143 -7.32 16.31 -5.05
CA LEU A 143 -5.88 16.40 -5.33
C LEU A 143 -5.11 15.15 -4.86
N GLY A 144 -5.52 14.57 -3.73
CA GLY A 144 -4.95 13.33 -3.19
C GLY A 144 -5.14 12.14 -4.12
N ASP A 145 -6.31 11.99 -4.73
CA ASP A 145 -6.61 10.90 -5.67
C ASP A 145 -5.90 11.10 -7.02
N TRP A 146 -5.80 12.33 -7.51
CA TRP A 146 -4.96 12.64 -8.68
C TRP A 146 -3.48 12.33 -8.41
N SER A 147 -2.98 12.71 -7.23
CA SER A 147 -1.61 12.41 -6.81
C SER A 147 -1.39 10.91 -6.65
N LYS A 148 -2.40 10.18 -6.18
CA LYS A 148 -2.37 8.71 -6.06
C LYS A 148 -2.14 8.04 -7.41
N LEU A 149 -2.80 8.50 -8.48
CA LEU A 149 -2.58 7.95 -9.83
C LEU A 149 -1.10 8.05 -10.26
N LEU A 150 -0.47 9.19 -9.99
CA LEU A 150 0.95 9.42 -10.30
C LEU A 150 1.87 8.60 -9.39
N GLY A 151 1.54 8.50 -8.10
CA GLY A 151 2.27 7.67 -7.14
C GLY A 151 2.20 6.18 -7.46
N ASP A 152 1.01 5.68 -7.80
CA ASP A 152 0.78 4.29 -8.21
C ASP A 152 1.52 3.97 -9.52
N LEU A 153 1.58 4.91 -10.46
CA LEU A 153 2.40 4.77 -11.66
C LEU A 153 3.88 4.61 -11.33
N PHE A 154 4.40 5.40 -10.40
CA PHE A 154 5.79 5.26 -9.92
C PHE A 154 6.03 3.89 -9.25
N LEU A 155 5.11 3.43 -8.40
CA LEU A 155 5.21 2.09 -7.80
C LEU A 155 5.17 0.98 -8.85
N ARG A 156 4.38 1.14 -9.92
CA ARG A 156 4.35 0.21 -11.06
C ARG A 156 5.70 0.19 -11.81
N LEU A 157 6.35 1.34 -11.98
CA LEU A 157 7.71 1.39 -12.56
C LEU A 157 8.72 0.62 -11.71
N LEU A 158 8.68 0.77 -10.37
CA LEU A 158 9.54 0.00 -9.47
C LEU A 158 9.24 -1.51 -9.52
N LYS A 159 7.97 -1.89 -9.58
CA LYS A 159 7.57 -3.30 -9.71
C LYS A 159 8.02 -3.90 -11.05
N MET A 160 7.95 -3.15 -12.14
CA MET A 160 8.36 -3.57 -13.48
C MET A 160 9.83 -4.02 -13.53
N ILE A 161 10.72 -3.33 -12.83
CA ILE A 161 12.16 -3.69 -12.83
C ILE A 161 12.50 -4.87 -11.92
N SER A 162 11.69 -5.14 -10.90
CA SER A 162 12.05 -6.10 -9.84
C SER A 162 12.31 -7.50 -10.37
N ILE A 163 11.40 -8.07 -11.17
CA ILE A 163 11.52 -9.45 -11.65
C ILE A 163 12.69 -9.64 -12.64
N PRO A 164 12.81 -8.84 -13.72
CA PRO A 164 13.93 -9.02 -14.65
C PRO A 164 15.29 -8.76 -13.98
N LEU A 165 15.36 -7.81 -13.04
CA LEU A 165 16.58 -7.52 -12.30
C LEU A 165 16.96 -8.68 -11.38
N ILE A 166 16.02 -9.28 -10.65
CA ILE A 166 16.29 -10.44 -9.78
C ILE A 166 16.84 -11.61 -10.60
N ILE A 167 16.21 -11.95 -11.73
CA ILE A 167 16.63 -13.06 -12.60
C ILE A 167 18.05 -12.81 -13.11
N THR A 168 18.29 -11.64 -13.72
CA THR A 168 19.58 -11.32 -14.33
C THR A 168 20.69 -11.13 -13.30
N SER A 169 20.40 -10.51 -12.16
CA SER A 169 21.35 -10.34 -11.05
C SER A 169 21.76 -11.67 -10.44
N LEU A 170 20.81 -12.57 -10.17
CA LEU A 170 21.11 -13.86 -9.57
C LEU A 170 21.87 -14.74 -10.56
N LEU A 171 21.46 -14.77 -11.82
CA LEU A 171 22.15 -15.53 -12.85
C LEU A 171 23.57 -15.01 -13.11
N SER A 172 23.78 -13.69 -13.23
CA SER A 172 25.13 -13.11 -13.40
C SER A 172 26.00 -13.44 -12.18
N GLY A 173 25.46 -13.25 -10.97
CA GLY A 173 26.16 -13.53 -9.72
C GLY A 173 26.57 -15.00 -9.56
N VAL A 174 25.69 -15.94 -9.90
CA VAL A 174 25.99 -17.37 -9.80
C VAL A 174 26.99 -17.79 -10.87
N THR A 175 26.72 -17.47 -12.14
CA THR A 175 27.56 -17.90 -13.28
C THR A 175 28.96 -17.28 -13.26
N GLY A 176 29.13 -16.09 -12.67
CA GLY A 176 30.43 -15.44 -12.49
C GLY A 176 31.37 -16.12 -11.49
N LEU A 177 30.89 -17.06 -10.66
CA LEU A 177 31.71 -17.73 -9.63
C LEU A 177 32.59 -18.87 -10.18
N GLY A 178 32.33 -19.33 -11.41
CA GLY A 178 33.16 -20.26 -12.19
C GLY A 178 33.24 -21.72 -11.70
N HIS A 179 33.23 -21.99 -10.39
CA HIS A 179 33.38 -23.35 -9.84
C HIS A 179 32.23 -23.75 -8.91
N ALA A 180 31.48 -24.79 -9.29
CA ALA A 180 30.33 -25.30 -8.52
C ALA A 180 30.70 -25.73 -7.07
N ASN A 181 31.90 -26.30 -6.85
CA ASN A 181 32.31 -26.77 -5.51
C ASN A 181 32.54 -25.60 -4.52
N ARG A 182 32.94 -24.42 -5.00
CA ARG A 182 33.06 -23.23 -4.15
C ARG A 182 31.69 -22.68 -3.79
N LEU A 183 30.73 -22.76 -4.72
CA LEU A 183 29.37 -22.32 -4.52
C LEU A 183 28.68 -23.10 -3.39
N GLY A 184 28.77 -24.44 -3.38
CA GLY A 184 28.12 -25.26 -2.35
C GLY A 184 28.59 -24.95 -0.92
N LYS A 185 29.90 -24.82 -0.70
CA LYS A 185 30.46 -24.51 0.64
C LYS A 185 30.12 -23.09 1.09
N MET A 186 30.16 -22.12 0.17
CA MET A 186 29.78 -20.74 0.46
C MET A 186 28.29 -20.67 0.79
N PHE A 187 27.43 -21.27 -0.05
CA PHE A 187 25.99 -21.28 0.09
C PHE A 187 25.54 -21.92 1.41
N GLY A 188 26.14 -23.06 1.81
CA GLY A 188 25.83 -23.70 3.09
C GLY A 188 26.15 -22.82 4.31
N ARG A 189 27.33 -22.18 4.33
CA ARG A 189 27.70 -21.24 5.40
C ARG A 189 26.79 -20.01 5.42
N THR A 190 26.45 -19.49 4.24
CA THR A 190 25.57 -18.33 4.08
C THR A 190 24.14 -18.64 4.50
N ILE A 191 23.59 -19.81 4.17
CA ILE A 191 22.27 -20.26 4.66
C ILE A 191 22.28 -20.34 6.17
N LEU A 192 23.26 -21.02 6.76
CA LEU A 192 23.31 -21.19 8.21
C LEU A 192 23.39 -19.83 8.92
N TYR A 193 24.25 -18.93 8.41
CA TYR A 193 24.35 -17.56 8.89
C TYR A 193 22.99 -16.86 8.82
N TYR A 194 22.35 -16.82 7.64
CA TYR A 194 21.06 -16.14 7.49
C TYR A 194 19.93 -16.76 8.31
N LEU A 195 19.88 -18.08 8.47
CA LEU A 195 18.88 -18.74 9.30
C LEU A 195 19.02 -18.33 10.76
N VAL A 196 20.24 -18.37 11.29
CA VAL A 196 20.52 -18.00 12.68
C VAL A 196 20.25 -16.51 12.90
N THR A 197 20.77 -15.62 12.06
CA THR A 197 20.58 -14.18 12.23
C THR A 197 19.13 -13.76 12.03
N SER A 198 18.41 -14.37 11.08
CA SER A 198 16.98 -14.06 10.85
C SER A 198 16.13 -14.54 12.01
N LEU A 199 16.41 -15.73 12.57
CA LEU A 199 15.71 -16.23 13.74
C LEU A 199 15.88 -15.25 14.92
N LEU A 200 17.12 -14.84 15.19
CA LEU A 200 17.42 -13.86 16.24
C LEU A 200 16.73 -12.50 15.98
N ALA A 201 16.74 -12.01 14.73
CA ALA A 201 16.06 -10.77 14.34
C ALA A 201 14.54 -10.85 14.56
N ILE A 202 13.91 -11.96 14.16
CA ILE A 202 12.48 -12.20 14.34
C ILE A 202 12.14 -12.26 15.82
N THR A 203 12.95 -12.95 16.64
CA THR A 203 12.75 -13.00 18.10
C THR A 203 12.81 -11.61 18.73
N VAL A 204 13.82 -10.80 18.39
CA VAL A 204 13.93 -9.41 18.88
C VAL A 204 12.73 -8.57 18.44
N GLY A 205 12.35 -8.66 17.16
CA GLY A 205 11.20 -7.93 16.62
C GLY A 205 9.89 -8.30 17.31
N LEU A 206 9.65 -9.60 17.53
CA LEU A 206 8.47 -10.09 18.25
C LEU A 206 8.47 -9.61 19.70
N ILE A 207 9.58 -9.71 20.41
CA ILE A 207 9.67 -9.21 21.80
C ILE A 207 9.31 -7.73 21.86
N LEU A 208 9.91 -6.91 20.99
CA LEU A 208 9.72 -5.46 21.03
C LEU A 208 8.30 -5.04 20.62
N VAL A 209 7.72 -5.67 19.60
CA VAL A 209 6.34 -5.41 19.17
C VAL A 209 5.34 -5.81 20.25
N ASN A 210 5.54 -6.94 20.95
CA ASN A 210 4.65 -7.37 22.03
C ASN A 210 4.79 -6.51 23.31
N ILE A 211 5.92 -5.82 23.50
CA ILE A 211 6.11 -4.88 24.62
C ILE A 211 5.47 -3.52 24.29
N ILE A 212 5.77 -2.96 23.11
CA ILE A 212 5.33 -1.61 22.73
C ILE A 212 3.87 -1.61 22.26
N ASN A 213 3.39 -2.73 21.69
CA ASN A 213 2.08 -2.89 21.09
C ASN A 213 1.67 -1.72 20.17
N PRO A 214 2.48 -1.42 19.13
CA PRO A 214 2.16 -0.33 18.22
C PRO A 214 0.86 -0.64 17.47
N GLY A 215 -0.17 0.20 17.66
CA GLY A 215 -1.44 0.09 16.93
C GLY A 215 -2.71 -0.02 17.80
N LEU A 216 -2.59 -0.23 19.12
CA LEU A 216 -3.72 -0.34 20.08
C LEU A 216 -4.47 0.98 20.37
N GLY A 217 -4.49 1.91 19.43
CA GLY A 217 -5.14 3.23 19.60
C GLY A 217 -5.64 3.85 18.30
N GLY A 218 -5.75 3.07 17.22
CA GLY A 218 -6.12 3.57 15.89
C GLY A 218 -7.16 2.72 15.14
N GLY A 219 -8.01 1.96 15.84
CA GLY A 219 -9.09 1.17 15.21
C GLY A 219 -8.63 -0.07 14.41
N VAL A 220 -7.35 -0.44 14.46
CA VAL A 220 -6.79 -1.57 13.68
C VAL A 220 -7.04 -2.95 14.34
N GLU A 221 -7.70 -2.99 15.49
CA GLU A 221 -7.91 -4.20 16.29
C GLU A 221 -8.84 -5.23 15.63
N GLU A 222 -9.75 -4.81 14.75
CA GLU A 222 -10.79 -5.68 14.18
C GLU A 222 -10.37 -6.50 12.95
N ILE A 223 -9.24 -6.17 12.31
CA ILE A 223 -8.77 -6.92 11.12
C ILE A 223 -8.13 -8.27 11.51
N ALA A 224 -7.72 -8.43 12.78
CA ALA A 224 -6.93 -9.58 13.21
C ALA A 224 -7.76 -10.84 13.56
N GLN A 225 -9.05 -10.71 13.89
CA GLN A 225 -9.81 -11.83 14.46
C GLN A 225 -10.52 -12.73 13.44
N ALA A 226 -10.61 -12.32 12.16
CA ALA A 226 -11.49 -13.00 11.20
C ALA A 226 -10.87 -14.19 10.43
N ASN A 227 -9.56 -14.48 10.52
CA ASN A 227 -8.93 -15.49 9.63
C ASN A 227 -7.84 -16.37 10.26
N ALA A 228 -7.88 -16.64 11.57
CA ALA A 228 -6.89 -17.51 12.21
C ALA A 228 -7.33 -19.00 12.23
N VAL A 229 -7.57 -19.61 11.05
CA VAL A 229 -7.43 -21.07 10.95
C VAL A 229 -5.95 -21.34 10.77
N GLY A 230 -5.25 -21.53 11.88
CA GLY A 230 -3.82 -21.84 11.88
C GLY A 230 -3.58 -23.18 11.17
N LYS A 231 -3.03 -23.13 9.95
CA LYS A 231 -2.49 -24.33 9.30
C LYS A 231 -1.38 -24.89 10.19
N GLY A 232 -1.33 -26.22 10.34
CA GLY A 232 -0.24 -26.87 11.04
C GLY A 232 1.11 -26.51 10.42
N LEU A 233 2.14 -26.29 11.25
CA LEU A 233 3.46 -25.83 10.81
C LEU A 233 4.02 -26.67 9.65
N ALA A 234 3.88 -28.00 9.72
CA ALA A 234 4.33 -28.91 8.67
C ALA A 234 3.65 -28.64 7.32
N VAL A 235 2.36 -28.31 7.31
CA VAL A 235 1.61 -27.99 6.08
C VAL A 235 2.12 -26.68 5.48
N VAL A 236 2.31 -25.65 6.31
CA VAL A 236 2.85 -24.35 5.85
C VAL A 236 4.25 -24.50 5.27
N LEU A 237 5.13 -25.24 5.95
CA LEU A 237 6.49 -25.50 5.47
C LEU A 237 6.50 -26.31 4.17
N PHE A 238 5.62 -27.30 4.05
CA PHE A 238 5.51 -28.11 2.85
C PHE A 238 4.92 -27.31 1.67
N GLU A 239 3.89 -26.50 1.90
CA GLU A 239 3.36 -25.56 0.91
C GLU A 239 4.45 -24.58 0.44
N GLN A 240 5.28 -24.08 1.36
CA GLN A 240 6.39 -23.21 1.01
C GLN A 240 7.46 -23.91 0.17
N LEU A 241 7.74 -25.20 0.46
CA LEU A 241 8.65 -26.01 -0.35
C LEU A 241 8.08 -26.27 -1.75
N GLN A 242 6.77 -26.51 -1.87
CA GLN A 242 6.09 -26.62 -3.17
C GLN A 242 6.17 -25.29 -3.93
N ASN A 243 5.95 -24.15 -3.26
CA ASN A 243 6.08 -22.83 -3.85
C ASN A 243 7.52 -22.48 -4.28
N MET A 244 8.52 -23.21 -3.80
CA MET A 244 9.90 -23.08 -4.26
C MET A 244 10.11 -23.72 -5.64
N ILE A 245 9.37 -24.79 -5.98
CA ILE A 245 9.50 -25.51 -7.25
C ILE A 245 8.21 -25.31 -8.07
N PRO A 246 8.14 -24.27 -8.91
CA PRO A 246 6.93 -24.00 -9.69
C PRO A 246 6.73 -25.09 -10.76
N PRO A 247 5.47 -25.45 -11.08
CA PRO A 247 5.18 -26.33 -12.22
C PRO A 247 5.52 -25.66 -13.57
N ASN A 248 5.50 -24.32 -13.62
CA ASN A 248 5.89 -23.54 -14.79
C ASN A 248 6.64 -22.25 -14.36
N PRO A 249 7.94 -22.10 -14.69
CA PRO A 249 8.73 -20.92 -14.31
C PRO A 249 8.23 -19.63 -14.98
N PHE A 250 7.72 -19.69 -16.21
CA PHE A 250 7.14 -18.52 -16.89
C PHE A 250 5.82 -18.10 -16.25
N GLY A 251 5.04 -19.08 -15.77
CA GLY A 251 3.85 -18.82 -14.95
C GLY A 251 4.21 -18.13 -13.64
N ALA A 252 5.31 -18.54 -12.99
CA ALA A 252 5.80 -17.90 -11.77
C ALA A 252 6.25 -16.44 -12.01
N VAL A 253 6.91 -16.17 -13.15
CA VAL A 253 7.28 -14.81 -13.59
C VAL A 253 6.03 -13.95 -13.79
N ALA A 254 5.02 -14.45 -14.49
CA ALA A 254 3.77 -13.71 -14.72
C ALA A 254 2.98 -13.47 -13.42
N GLY A 255 2.98 -14.46 -12.51
CA GLY A 255 2.30 -14.39 -11.22
C GLY A 255 3.05 -13.64 -10.12
N GLY A 256 4.30 -13.19 -10.37
CA GLY A 256 5.11 -12.50 -9.37
C GLY A 256 5.51 -13.36 -8.17
N ASN A 257 5.63 -14.68 -8.34
CA ASN A 257 6.09 -15.57 -7.27
C ASN A 257 7.62 -15.49 -7.15
N PHE A 258 8.10 -14.54 -6.36
CA PHE A 258 9.54 -14.29 -6.19
C PHE A 258 10.31 -15.52 -5.69
N LEU A 259 9.75 -16.33 -4.78
CA LEU A 259 10.41 -17.52 -4.26
C LEU A 259 10.71 -18.52 -5.38
N SER A 260 9.69 -18.84 -6.19
CA SER A 260 9.82 -19.69 -7.38
C SER A 260 10.83 -19.13 -8.38
N ILE A 261 10.78 -17.81 -8.65
CA ILE A 261 11.67 -17.15 -9.61
C ILE A 261 13.13 -17.25 -9.15
N ILE A 262 13.39 -17.00 -7.87
CA ILE A 262 14.74 -17.10 -7.28
C ILE A 262 15.24 -18.55 -7.34
N ALA A 263 14.42 -19.51 -6.93
CA ALA A 263 14.80 -20.92 -6.93
C ALA A 263 15.11 -21.46 -8.33
N PHE A 264 14.25 -21.16 -9.31
CA PHE A 264 14.49 -21.51 -10.71
C PHE A 264 15.75 -20.84 -11.26
N SER A 265 15.93 -19.54 -11.02
CA SER A 265 17.10 -18.80 -11.48
C SER A 265 18.40 -19.34 -10.88
N LEU A 266 18.39 -19.69 -9.59
CA LEU A 266 19.54 -20.31 -8.93
C LEU A 266 19.87 -21.67 -9.55
N MET A 267 18.86 -22.52 -9.73
CA MET A 267 19.02 -23.86 -10.33
C MET A 267 19.54 -23.76 -11.76
N PHE A 268 18.99 -22.87 -12.58
CA PHE A 268 19.46 -22.61 -13.95
C PHE A 268 20.91 -22.11 -13.97
N GLY A 269 21.26 -21.18 -13.07
CA GLY A 269 22.63 -20.70 -12.93
C GLY A 269 23.62 -21.80 -12.54
N ILE A 270 23.24 -22.67 -11.59
CA ILE A 270 24.05 -23.83 -11.18
C ILE A 270 24.24 -24.79 -12.36
N CYS A 271 23.15 -25.15 -13.06
CA CYS A 271 23.22 -26.03 -14.23
C CYS A 271 24.09 -25.44 -15.34
N THR A 272 24.06 -24.12 -15.53
CA THR A 272 24.93 -23.42 -16.49
C THR A 272 26.41 -23.66 -16.17
N ILE A 273 26.80 -23.55 -14.89
CA ILE A 273 28.18 -23.82 -14.45
C ILE A 273 28.54 -25.29 -14.64
N LEU A 274 27.60 -26.21 -14.35
CA LEU A 274 27.82 -27.65 -14.49
C LEU A 274 28.02 -28.08 -15.94
N VAL A 275 27.31 -27.45 -16.90
CA VAL A 275 27.51 -27.68 -18.34
C VAL A 275 28.89 -27.21 -18.80
N GLY A 276 29.33 -26.05 -18.32
CA GLY A 276 30.65 -25.50 -18.65
C GLY A 276 30.86 -25.18 -20.14
N GLY A 277 32.12 -24.93 -20.50
CA GLY A 277 32.54 -24.67 -21.88
C GLY A 277 31.93 -23.41 -22.52
N VAL A 278 31.85 -23.41 -23.85
CA VAL A 278 31.37 -22.27 -24.66
C VAL A 278 29.90 -21.95 -24.38
N ALA A 279 29.08 -22.97 -24.08
CA ALA A 279 27.67 -22.79 -23.78
C ALA A 279 27.48 -21.96 -22.49
N ALA A 280 28.19 -22.31 -21.43
CA ALA A 280 28.15 -21.57 -20.17
C ALA A 280 28.64 -20.12 -20.33
N GLN A 281 29.70 -19.91 -21.11
CA GLN A 281 30.24 -18.58 -21.36
C GLN A 281 29.24 -17.68 -22.13
N ARG A 282 28.59 -18.21 -23.18
CA ARG A 282 27.55 -17.47 -23.92
C ARG A 282 26.37 -17.07 -23.04
N ILE A 283 25.93 -17.96 -22.15
CA ILE A 283 24.86 -17.66 -21.19
C ILE A 283 25.30 -16.56 -20.23
N HIS A 284 26.52 -16.66 -19.68
CA HIS A 284 27.05 -15.64 -18.77
C HIS A 284 27.12 -14.26 -19.44
N GLU A 285 27.68 -14.16 -20.66
CA GLU A 285 27.79 -12.91 -21.41
C GLU A 285 26.41 -12.29 -21.70
N LEU A 286 25.42 -13.10 -22.10
CA LEU A 286 24.05 -12.65 -22.34
C LEU A 286 23.40 -12.10 -21.06
N VAL A 287 23.49 -12.87 -19.98
CA VAL A 287 22.91 -12.51 -18.68
C VAL A 287 23.56 -11.25 -18.12
N ASP A 288 24.89 -11.14 -18.21
CA ASP A 288 25.61 -9.98 -17.71
C ASP A 288 25.28 -8.72 -18.51
N ALA A 289 25.25 -8.80 -19.85
CA ALA A 289 24.81 -7.70 -20.69
C ALA A 289 23.39 -7.24 -20.32
N THR A 290 22.48 -8.19 -20.09
CA THR A 290 21.10 -7.88 -19.66
C THR A 290 21.08 -7.24 -18.27
N PHE A 291 21.87 -7.75 -17.32
CA PHE A 291 22.00 -7.18 -15.98
C PHE A 291 22.49 -5.72 -16.03
N GLN A 292 23.50 -5.42 -16.85
CA GLN A 292 24.00 -4.05 -17.03
C GLN A 292 22.92 -3.10 -17.59
N VAL A 293 22.13 -3.56 -18.56
CA VAL A 293 20.97 -2.79 -19.10
C VAL A 293 19.92 -2.57 -18.01
N MET A 294 19.59 -3.60 -17.24
CA MET A 294 18.63 -3.51 -16.12
C MET A 294 19.11 -2.54 -15.02
N MET A 295 20.42 -2.50 -14.75
CA MET A 295 21.01 -1.54 -13.82
C MET A 295 20.87 -0.09 -14.33
N LYS A 296 21.08 0.16 -15.63
CA LYS A 296 20.85 1.50 -16.22
C LYS A 296 19.38 1.91 -16.14
N LEU A 297 18.45 0.99 -16.43
CA LEU A 297 17.01 1.23 -16.30
C LEU A 297 16.62 1.53 -14.85
N THR A 298 17.18 0.78 -13.90
CA THR A 298 16.96 0.97 -12.47
C THR A 298 17.42 2.37 -12.03
N LEU A 299 18.59 2.82 -12.46
CA LEU A 299 19.10 4.16 -12.16
C LEU A 299 18.21 5.28 -12.74
N LEU A 300 17.63 5.07 -13.93
CA LEU A 300 16.68 6.02 -14.52
C LEU A 300 15.42 6.16 -13.66
N ILE A 301 14.86 5.04 -13.19
CA ILE A 301 13.66 5.06 -12.34
C ILE A 301 13.96 5.64 -10.97
N ILE A 302 15.11 5.31 -10.38
CA ILE A 302 15.58 5.90 -9.12
C ILE A 302 15.72 7.43 -9.24
N ARG A 303 16.12 7.94 -10.40
CA ARG A 303 16.16 9.39 -10.65
C ARG A 303 14.78 10.05 -10.67
N LEU A 304 13.72 9.30 -10.97
CA LEU A 304 12.32 9.77 -10.89
C LEU A 304 11.75 9.67 -9.46
N ALA A 305 12.42 8.99 -8.55
CA ALA A 305 11.94 8.76 -7.18
C ALA A 305 11.55 10.02 -6.41
N PRO A 306 12.27 11.16 -6.47
CA PRO A 306 11.86 12.37 -5.75
C PRO A 306 10.45 12.83 -6.13
N VAL A 307 10.08 12.72 -7.41
CA VAL A 307 8.76 13.09 -7.93
C VAL A 307 7.71 12.06 -7.52
N GLY A 308 8.02 10.76 -7.65
CA GLY A 308 7.10 9.69 -7.27
C GLY A 308 6.77 9.70 -5.76
N VAL A 309 7.79 9.85 -4.92
CA VAL A 309 7.64 9.93 -3.45
C VAL A 309 6.86 11.17 -3.03
N PHE A 310 7.04 12.32 -3.72
CA PHE A 310 6.25 13.52 -3.47
C PHE A 310 4.74 13.25 -3.64
N PHE A 311 4.34 12.69 -4.79
CA PHE A 311 2.92 12.41 -5.06
C PHE A 311 2.34 11.33 -4.15
N LEU A 312 3.13 10.31 -3.79
CA LEU A 312 2.72 9.31 -2.80
C LEU A 312 2.47 9.95 -1.43
N MET A 313 3.39 10.78 -0.94
CA MET A 313 3.23 11.44 0.36
C MET A 313 2.09 12.44 0.36
N LEU A 314 1.94 13.22 -0.71
CA LEU A 314 0.83 14.15 -0.89
C LEU A 314 -0.52 13.41 -0.87
N SER A 315 -0.62 12.29 -1.59
CA SER A 315 -1.81 11.43 -1.62
C SER A 315 -2.18 10.93 -0.22
N VAL A 316 -1.23 10.32 0.49
CA VAL A 316 -1.47 9.73 1.82
C VAL A 316 -1.85 10.81 2.83
N THR A 317 -1.12 11.90 2.90
CA THR A 317 -1.37 12.96 3.90
C THR A 317 -2.60 13.81 3.59
N ALA A 318 -2.93 14.03 2.31
CA ALA A 318 -4.16 14.73 1.94
C ALA A 318 -5.42 13.93 2.25
N THR A 319 -5.35 12.59 2.18
CA THR A 319 -6.50 11.71 2.40
C THR A 319 -6.62 11.20 3.84
N GLN A 320 -5.51 10.97 4.53
CA GLN A 320 -5.46 10.37 5.87
C GLN A 320 -5.09 11.37 6.98
N GLY A 321 -4.78 12.62 6.63
CA GLY A 321 -4.51 13.71 7.59
C GLY A 321 -3.29 13.48 8.47
N ALA A 322 -3.25 14.15 9.62
CA ALA A 322 -2.14 14.06 10.58
C ALA A 322 -2.22 12.81 11.48
N GLY A 323 -3.42 12.24 11.67
CA GLY A 323 -3.66 11.09 12.54
C GLY A 323 -2.83 9.87 12.17
N ILE A 324 -2.57 9.67 10.86
CA ILE A 324 -1.74 8.56 10.38
C ILE A 324 -0.31 8.60 10.95
N PHE A 325 0.28 9.79 11.14
CA PHE A 325 1.64 9.91 11.67
C PHE A 325 1.76 9.46 13.12
N ARG A 326 0.67 9.52 13.90
CA ARG A 326 0.68 9.02 15.29
C ARG A 326 0.76 7.49 15.29
N THR A 327 -0.10 6.83 14.53
CA THR A 327 -0.14 5.37 14.44
C THR A 327 1.12 4.81 13.77
N LEU A 328 1.53 5.38 12.63
CA LEU A 328 2.76 4.98 11.96
C LEU A 328 4.01 5.40 12.75
N GLY A 329 3.95 6.47 13.53
CA GLY A 329 5.07 6.94 14.34
C GLY A 329 5.48 5.91 15.39
N TRP A 330 4.51 5.36 16.13
CA TRP A 330 4.77 4.28 17.10
C TRP A 330 5.30 3.01 16.42
N TYR A 331 4.74 2.66 15.26
CA TYR A 331 5.26 1.55 14.45
C TYR A 331 6.71 1.79 14.02
N MET A 332 7.02 2.96 13.45
CA MET A 332 8.35 3.33 12.99
C MET A 332 9.37 3.37 14.11
N LEU A 333 8.99 3.90 15.29
CA LEU A 333 9.82 3.89 16.48
C LEU A 333 10.13 2.46 16.92
N THR A 334 9.11 1.60 17.00
CA THR A 334 9.26 0.19 17.35
C THR A 334 10.23 -0.52 16.41
N VAL A 335 10.02 -0.38 15.10
CA VAL A 335 10.88 -0.99 14.08
C VAL A 335 12.31 -0.45 14.17
N THR A 336 12.48 0.86 14.36
CA THR A 336 13.80 1.50 14.46
C THR A 336 14.55 1.03 15.70
N CYS A 337 13.87 0.93 16.85
CA CYS A 337 14.44 0.35 18.06
C CYS A 337 14.81 -1.13 17.87
N ALA A 338 13.95 -1.92 17.22
CA ALA A 338 14.24 -3.34 16.95
C ALA A 338 15.46 -3.51 16.04
N LEU A 339 15.55 -2.69 14.98
CA LEU A 339 16.70 -2.66 14.07
C LEU A 339 17.97 -2.20 14.79
N ALA A 340 17.88 -1.20 15.67
CA ALA A 340 19.02 -0.72 16.45
C ALA A 340 19.54 -1.79 17.43
N VAL A 341 18.64 -2.46 18.15
CA VAL A 341 18.98 -3.57 19.05
C VAL A 341 19.64 -4.71 18.26
N HIS A 342 19.05 -5.11 17.13
CA HIS A 342 19.61 -6.16 16.31
C HIS A 342 21.00 -5.77 15.75
N ALA A 343 21.15 -4.55 15.24
CA ALA A 343 22.40 -4.07 14.64
C ALA A 343 23.53 -3.82 15.64
N LEU A 344 23.22 -3.39 16.87
CA LEU A 344 24.22 -3.02 17.88
C LEU A 344 24.49 -4.10 18.93
N ILE A 345 23.62 -5.10 19.07
CA ILE A 345 23.73 -6.13 20.13
C ILE A 345 23.79 -7.54 19.53
N VAL A 346 23.02 -7.84 18.48
CA VAL A 346 22.92 -9.21 17.94
C VAL A 346 23.94 -9.49 16.84
N LEU A 347 24.21 -8.51 15.97
CA LEU A 347 25.13 -8.65 14.85
C LEU A 347 26.63 -8.47 15.19
N PRO A 348 27.03 -7.56 16.08
CA PRO A 348 28.44 -7.44 16.50
C PRO A 348 28.90 -8.68 17.27
#